data_AF-A0A537Q4A8-F1
#
_entry.id   AF-A0A537Q4A8-F1
#
_cell.length_a   1.000
_cell.length_b   1.000
_cell.length_c   1.000
_cell.angle_alpha   90.00
_cell.angle_beta   90.00
_cell.angle_gamma   90.00
#
_symmetry.space_group_name_H-M   'P 1'
#
loop_
_entity.id
_entity.type
_entity.pdbx_description
1 polymer ?
#
loop_
_entity_poly.entity_id
_entity_poly.type
_entity_poly.pdbx_seq_one_letter_code
_entity_poly.pdbx_strand_id
1 'polypeptide(L)'
;MHALARPFIPPTPRRAVESYWRQHPVRADQLARALAALSSAPEGWVWRSGSRKSSGAPLSFRAPPAPFREKTHARGPGYCCVCGQPVFRLGWHRDLWGDAHPNRNATWHGCCVAAWKLWTAPSDHVRHLRRLQNHRCAATGARLGKDAEVDHRVPLFRVWRDAEGAGRTWPALLTYWGVPNLQVINRSAHVEKCGVESAARARLRQAAATERNAGGLAATRALRDSC
;
A
#
# COMPACT_ATOMS: atom_id res chain seq x y z
N MET A 1 -3.83 -32.27 -2.84
CA MET A 1 -3.20 -31.97 -1.54
C MET A 1 -4.27 -32.17 -0.46
N HIS A 2 -4.26 -33.31 0.24
CA HIS A 2 -5.32 -33.71 1.17
C HIS A 2 -5.13 -33.03 2.53
N ALA A 3 -6.14 -32.30 3.02
CA ALA A 3 -6.07 -31.53 4.27
C ALA A 3 -5.81 -32.40 5.53
N LEU A 4 -6.09 -33.70 5.44
CA LEU A 4 -6.03 -34.66 6.56
C LEU A 4 -4.62 -35.10 6.96
N ALA A 5 -3.60 -34.85 6.13
CA ALA A 5 -2.22 -35.27 6.39
C ALA A 5 -1.33 -34.14 6.95
N ARG A 6 -1.91 -33.04 7.44
CA ARG A 6 -1.13 -31.90 7.95
C ARG A 6 -1.03 -31.93 9.48
N PRO A 7 0.20 -31.81 10.06
CA PRO A 7 0.43 -31.94 11.50
C PRO A 7 -0.17 -30.82 12.36
N PHE A 8 -0.81 -29.81 11.75
CA PHE A 8 -1.51 -28.75 12.48
C PHE A 8 -2.79 -28.39 11.74
N ILE A 9 -3.92 -28.82 12.29
CA ILE A 9 -5.26 -28.36 11.91
C ILE A 9 -5.57 -27.15 12.78
N PRO A 10 -5.78 -25.95 12.21
CA PRO A 10 -6.13 -24.77 12.99
C PRO A 10 -7.40 -25.02 13.82
N PRO A 11 -7.47 -24.53 15.07
CA PRO A 11 -8.54 -24.87 16.00
C PRO A 11 -9.91 -24.34 15.57
N THR A 12 -9.96 -23.40 14.62
CA THR A 12 -11.21 -22.89 14.07
C THR A 12 -11.11 -22.68 12.55
N PRO A 13 -12.22 -22.78 11.81
CA PRO A 13 -12.26 -22.49 10.37
C PRO A 13 -11.74 -21.08 10.03
N ARG A 14 -12.04 -20.10 10.90
CA ARG A 14 -11.51 -18.74 10.76
C ARG A 14 -9.98 -18.71 10.80
N ARG A 15 -9.37 -19.42 11.76
CA ARG A 15 -7.90 -19.49 11.85
C ARG A 15 -7.28 -20.20 10.64
N ALA A 16 -7.99 -21.15 10.03
CA ALA A 16 -7.55 -21.76 8.78
C ALA A 16 -7.53 -20.75 7.62
N VAL A 17 -8.58 -19.95 7.46
CA VAL A 17 -8.64 -18.86 6.48
C VAL A 17 -7.54 -17.82 6.72
N GLU A 18 -7.36 -17.36 7.96
CA GLU A 18 -6.30 -16.41 8.32
C GLU A 18 -4.90 -16.96 8.02
N SER A 19 -4.66 -18.24 8.36
CA SER A 19 -3.39 -18.92 8.10
C SER A 19 -3.11 -19.06 6.60
N TYR A 20 -4.13 -19.37 5.79
CA TYR A 20 -4.00 -19.40 4.34
C TYR A 20 -3.50 -18.06 3.80
N TRP A 21 -4.17 -16.95 4.13
CA TRP A 21 -3.77 -15.64 3.60
C TRP A 21 -2.39 -15.20 4.08
N ARG A 22 -2.03 -15.48 5.33
CA ARG A 22 -0.68 -15.22 5.88
C ARG A 22 0.42 -15.96 5.09
N GLN A 23 0.15 -17.17 4.60
CA GLN A 23 1.11 -17.95 3.82
C GLN A 23 1.15 -17.54 2.33
N HIS A 24 0.18 -16.75 1.87
CA HIS A 24 0.05 -16.34 0.47
C HIS A 24 -0.06 -14.80 0.32
N PRO A 25 0.90 -14.02 0.84
CA PRO A 25 0.82 -12.55 0.82
C PRO A 25 0.78 -11.97 -0.61
N VAL A 26 1.42 -12.62 -1.59
CA VAL A 26 1.37 -12.20 -3.00
C VAL A 26 -0.05 -12.33 -3.59
N ARG A 27 -0.74 -13.44 -3.29
CA ARG A 27 -2.14 -13.61 -3.71
C ARG A 27 -3.06 -12.66 -2.95
N ALA A 28 -2.77 -12.44 -1.66
CA ALA A 28 -3.51 -11.50 -0.84
C ALA A 28 -3.45 -10.08 -1.41
N ASP A 29 -2.26 -9.61 -1.81
CA ASP A 29 -2.07 -8.32 -2.51
C ASP A 29 -2.92 -8.23 -3.78
N GLN A 30 -2.78 -9.21 -4.68
CA GLN A 30 -3.49 -9.23 -5.95
C GLN A 30 -5.01 -9.16 -5.74
N LEU A 31 -5.53 -9.97 -4.83
CA LEU A 31 -6.96 -9.97 -4.52
C LEU A 31 -7.40 -8.66 -3.84
N ALA A 32 -6.65 -8.14 -2.88
CA ALA A 32 -7.01 -6.90 -2.20
C ALA A 32 -7.07 -5.71 -3.17
N ARG A 33 -6.14 -5.63 -4.13
CA ARG A 33 -6.17 -4.61 -5.19
C ARG A 33 -7.32 -4.81 -6.17
N ALA A 34 -7.63 -6.05 -6.54
CA ALA A 34 -8.79 -6.35 -7.38
C ALA A 34 -10.11 -5.94 -6.70
N LEU A 35 -10.26 -6.25 -5.40
CA LEU A 35 -11.43 -5.84 -4.62
C LEU A 35 -11.52 -4.31 -4.49
N ALA A 36 -10.39 -3.62 -4.32
CA ALA A 36 -10.36 -2.15 -4.30
C ALA A 36 -10.81 -1.57 -5.65
N ALA A 37 -10.38 -2.17 -6.77
CA ALA A 37 -10.80 -1.76 -8.11
C ALA A 37 -12.32 -1.91 -8.30
N LEU A 38 -12.93 -2.96 -7.75
CA LEU A 38 -14.39 -3.15 -7.79
C LEU A 38 -15.15 -2.06 -7.01
N SER A 39 -14.59 -1.54 -5.91
CA SER A 39 -15.24 -0.47 -5.14
C SER A 39 -15.00 0.92 -5.70
N SER A 40 -13.86 1.12 -6.37
CA SER A 40 -13.32 2.45 -6.69
C SER A 40 -13.13 3.35 -5.45
N ALA A 41 -12.65 4.57 -5.67
CA ALA A 41 -12.63 5.58 -4.60
C ALA A 41 -14.07 5.99 -4.27
N PRO A 42 -14.40 6.26 -2.99
CA PRO A 42 -15.68 6.86 -2.65
C PRO A 42 -15.79 8.26 -3.27
N GLU A 43 -17.02 8.68 -3.56
CA GLU A 43 -17.30 9.99 -4.12
C GLU A 43 -16.71 11.11 -3.24
N GLY A 44 -16.10 12.11 -3.89
CA GLY A 44 -15.46 13.24 -3.22
C GLY A 44 -14.16 12.91 -2.48
N TRP A 45 -13.74 11.64 -2.45
CA TRP A 45 -12.47 11.28 -1.83
C TRP A 45 -11.29 11.72 -2.69
N VAL A 46 -10.33 12.37 -2.04
CA VAL A 46 -9.07 12.80 -2.65
C VAL A 46 -7.95 12.31 -1.76
N TRP A 47 -6.89 11.77 -2.35
CA TRP A 47 -5.73 11.39 -1.57
C TRP A 47 -5.04 12.63 -1.03
N ARG A 48 -4.99 12.75 0.30
CA ARG A 48 -4.36 13.88 1.00
C ARG A 48 -3.55 13.38 2.18
N SER A 49 -2.57 14.18 2.59
CA SER A 49 -1.89 14.02 3.87
C SER A 49 -2.87 14.15 5.04
N GLY A 50 -2.86 13.18 5.96
CA GLY A 50 -3.55 13.32 7.22
C GLY A 50 -2.83 14.31 8.13
N SER A 51 -3.57 15.15 8.86
CA SER A 51 -3.03 15.85 10.03
C SER A 51 -3.09 14.92 11.25
N ARG A 52 -2.32 15.19 12.31
CA ARG A 52 -2.42 14.44 13.59
C ARG A 52 -3.85 14.40 14.17
N LYS A 53 -4.76 15.27 13.71
CA LYS A 53 -6.16 15.35 14.15
C LYS A 53 -7.15 14.59 13.24
N SER A 54 -6.76 14.20 12.02
CA SER A 54 -7.65 13.45 11.11
C SER A 54 -7.56 11.95 11.36
N SER A 55 -8.61 11.36 11.93
CA SER A 55 -8.69 9.92 12.13
C SER A 55 -8.79 9.17 10.80
N GLY A 56 -7.90 8.19 10.57
CA GLY A 56 -7.96 7.27 9.42
C GLY A 56 -7.12 7.66 8.20
N ALA A 57 -6.71 8.93 8.05
CA ALA A 57 -5.85 9.37 6.94
C ALA A 57 -4.37 9.01 7.17
N PRO A 58 -3.59 8.69 6.11
CA PRO A 58 -2.15 8.42 6.24
C PRO A 58 -1.38 9.62 6.80
N LEU A 59 -0.70 9.44 7.94
CA LEU A 59 0.20 10.45 8.51
C LEU A 59 1.53 10.59 7.74
N SER A 60 1.85 9.63 6.87
CA SER A 60 3.04 9.64 6.02
C SER A 60 2.80 8.81 4.75
N PHE A 61 3.65 9.04 3.73
CA PHE A 61 3.68 8.25 2.50
C PHE A 61 4.02 6.76 2.71
N ARG A 62 4.34 6.32 3.93
CA ARG A 62 4.59 4.89 4.21
C ARG A 62 3.30 4.10 4.36
N ALA A 63 2.20 4.73 4.76
CA ALA A 63 0.92 4.06 4.88
C ALA A 63 0.16 4.16 3.53
N PRO A 64 -0.40 3.04 3.02
CA PRO A 64 -1.18 3.07 1.79
C PRO A 64 -2.47 3.89 1.97
N PRO A 65 -2.97 4.52 0.90
CA PRO A 65 -4.28 5.18 0.94
C PRO A 65 -5.38 4.15 1.22
N ALA A 66 -6.30 4.49 2.11
CA ALA A 66 -7.34 3.59 2.60
C ALA A 66 -8.63 4.38 2.89
N PRO A 67 -9.36 4.84 1.86
CA PRO A 67 -10.48 5.76 2.00
C PRO A 67 -11.53 5.24 2.99
N PHE A 68 -11.87 3.96 2.92
CA PHE A 68 -12.90 3.36 3.78
C PHE A 68 -12.48 3.20 5.25
N ARG A 69 -11.24 3.58 5.62
CA ARG A 69 -10.81 3.74 7.02
C ARG A 69 -11.07 5.15 7.57
N GLU A 70 -11.31 6.13 6.69
CA GLU A 70 -11.67 7.49 7.08
C GLU A 70 -13.14 7.52 7.50
N LYS A 71 -13.45 8.14 8.64
CA LYS A 71 -14.79 8.13 9.22
C LYS A 71 -15.86 8.64 8.25
N THR A 72 -15.53 9.65 7.44
CA THR A 72 -16.42 10.27 6.44
C THR A 72 -16.78 9.34 5.28
N HIS A 73 -15.94 8.35 4.98
CA HIS A 73 -16.12 7.43 3.87
C HIS A 73 -16.32 5.97 4.34
N ALA A 74 -16.34 5.73 5.64
CA ALA A 74 -16.52 4.40 6.20
C ALA A 74 -17.91 3.84 5.87
N ARG A 75 -17.95 2.60 5.36
CA ARG A 75 -19.21 1.88 5.09
C ARG A 75 -19.80 1.18 6.32
N GLY A 76 -19.07 1.16 7.43
CA GLY A 76 -19.48 0.49 8.67
C GLY A 76 -19.28 -1.03 8.67
N PRO A 77 -19.78 -1.71 9.71
CA PRO A 77 -19.63 -3.16 9.86
C PRO A 77 -20.30 -3.95 8.73
N GLY A 78 -19.72 -5.09 8.35
CA GLY A 78 -20.12 -5.86 7.16
C GLY A 78 -19.36 -5.50 5.89
N TYR A 79 -18.57 -4.41 5.90
CA TYR A 79 -17.75 -3.98 4.77
C TYR A 79 -16.27 -3.87 5.15
N CYS A 80 -15.38 -4.19 4.23
CA CYS A 80 -13.95 -4.11 4.48
C CYS A 80 -13.49 -2.65 4.43
N CYS A 81 -12.87 -2.16 5.51
CA CYS A 81 -12.34 -0.80 5.56
C CYS A 81 -11.09 -0.58 4.70
N VAL A 82 -10.52 -1.64 4.11
CA VAL A 82 -9.45 -1.50 3.11
C VAL A 82 -10.05 -1.42 1.73
N CYS A 83 -10.75 -2.46 1.26
CA CYS A 83 -11.16 -2.54 -0.13
C CYS A 83 -12.58 -2.00 -0.41
N GLY A 84 -13.41 -1.73 0.61
CA GLY A 84 -14.79 -1.26 0.48
C GLY A 84 -15.84 -2.34 0.17
N GLN A 85 -15.41 -3.58 -0.12
CA GLN A 85 -16.30 -4.68 -0.50
C GLN A 85 -16.96 -5.35 0.72
N PRO A 86 -18.14 -5.99 0.58
CA PRO A 86 -18.78 -6.75 1.64
C PRO A 86 -17.89 -7.88 2.16
N VAL A 87 -17.87 -8.07 3.48
CA VAL A 87 -17.15 -9.15 4.16
C VAL A 87 -18.12 -10.24 4.54
N PHE A 88 -17.90 -11.46 4.06
CA PHE A 88 -18.76 -12.60 4.34
C PHE A 88 -18.20 -13.46 5.49
N ARG A 89 -18.87 -14.59 5.73
CA ARG A 89 -18.48 -15.58 6.75
C ARG A 89 -16.99 -15.88 6.71
N LEU A 90 -16.39 -16.03 7.90
CA LEU A 90 -14.96 -16.27 8.11
C LEU A 90 -14.01 -15.16 7.58
N GLY A 91 -14.53 -13.97 7.24
CA GLY A 91 -13.73 -12.90 6.66
C GLY A 91 -13.45 -13.11 5.17
N TRP A 92 -14.28 -13.92 4.49
CA TRP A 92 -14.15 -14.20 3.06
C TRP A 92 -14.69 -13.06 2.20
N HIS A 93 -14.17 -12.93 0.99
CA HIS A 93 -14.48 -11.85 0.04
C HIS A 93 -15.65 -12.17 -0.89
N ARG A 94 -16.18 -13.40 -0.83
CA ARG A 94 -17.34 -13.87 -1.58
C ARG A 94 -18.29 -14.57 -0.64
N ASP A 95 -19.58 -14.51 -0.98
CA ASP A 95 -20.58 -15.34 -0.35
C ASP A 95 -20.45 -16.77 -0.88
N LEU A 96 -19.90 -17.67 -0.05
CA LEU A 96 -19.79 -19.09 -0.38
C LEU A 96 -20.99 -19.90 0.12
N TRP A 97 -21.85 -19.30 0.94
CA TRP A 97 -22.99 -19.98 1.56
C TRP A 97 -24.33 -19.58 0.93
N GLY A 98 -24.34 -18.57 0.05
CA GLY A 98 -25.53 -18.13 -0.66
C GLY A 98 -26.57 -17.50 0.26
N ASP A 99 -26.17 -17.12 1.48
CA ASP A 99 -27.08 -16.49 2.43
C ASP A 99 -27.27 -15.00 2.13
N ALA A 100 -26.45 -14.39 1.27
CA ALA A 100 -26.44 -12.98 0.90
C ALA A 100 -26.28 -12.01 2.10
N HIS A 101 -25.78 -12.50 3.23
CA HIS A 101 -25.64 -11.71 4.45
C HIS A 101 -24.16 -11.41 4.76
N PRO A 102 -23.70 -10.15 4.58
CA PRO A 102 -22.40 -9.74 5.08
C PRO A 102 -22.31 -9.93 6.60
N ASN A 103 -21.12 -10.32 7.06
CA ASN A 103 -20.82 -10.48 8.47
C ASN A 103 -20.72 -9.12 9.16
N ARG A 104 -21.81 -8.71 9.83
CA ARG A 104 -21.92 -7.45 10.58
C ARG A 104 -20.91 -7.30 11.72
N ASN A 105 -20.20 -8.36 12.11
CA ASN A 105 -19.14 -8.28 13.12
C ASN A 105 -17.75 -8.09 12.49
N ALA A 106 -17.64 -8.03 11.16
CA ALA A 106 -16.37 -7.91 10.45
C ALA A 106 -16.22 -6.56 9.76
N THR A 107 -15.00 -6.03 9.82
CA THR A 107 -14.58 -4.80 9.10
C THR A 107 -13.37 -5.04 8.19
N TRP A 108 -12.94 -6.30 8.06
CA TRP A 108 -11.77 -6.70 7.28
C TRP A 108 -11.97 -8.07 6.61
N HIS A 109 -11.59 -8.19 5.35
CA HIS A 109 -11.32 -9.50 4.76
C HIS A 109 -10.01 -10.08 5.28
N GLY A 110 -9.91 -11.40 5.36
CA GLY A 110 -8.65 -12.09 5.67
C GLY A 110 -7.54 -11.76 4.67
N CYS A 111 -7.86 -11.67 3.37
CA CYS A 111 -6.90 -11.28 2.34
C CYS A 111 -6.44 -9.83 2.51
N CYS A 112 -7.36 -8.90 2.81
CA CYS A 112 -7.02 -7.49 3.00
C CYS A 112 -6.16 -7.26 4.25
N VAL A 113 -6.34 -8.04 5.31
CA VAL A 113 -5.41 -8.01 6.47
C VAL A 113 -4.00 -8.43 6.05
N ALA A 114 -3.87 -9.54 5.32
CA ALA A 114 -2.56 -10.03 4.88
C ALA A 114 -1.89 -9.07 3.87
N ALA A 115 -2.65 -8.51 2.94
CA ALA A 115 -2.17 -7.48 2.02
C ALA A 115 -1.73 -6.21 2.76
N TRP A 116 -2.52 -5.74 3.73
CA TRP A 116 -2.15 -4.57 4.53
C TRP A 116 -0.83 -4.77 5.27
N LYS A 117 -0.63 -5.94 5.89
CA LYS A 117 0.64 -6.29 6.55
C LYS A 117 1.81 -6.26 5.57
N LEU A 118 1.64 -6.82 4.37
CA LEU A 118 2.64 -6.73 3.31
C LEU A 118 2.95 -5.28 2.93
N TRP A 119 1.93 -4.45 2.75
CA TRP A 119 2.09 -3.06 2.33
C TRP A 119 2.79 -2.18 3.38
N THR A 120 2.51 -2.42 4.67
CA THR A 120 3.09 -1.61 5.76
C THR A 120 4.42 -2.14 6.29
N ALA A 121 4.70 -3.42 6.10
CA ALA A 121 5.92 -4.09 6.59
C ALA A 121 6.45 -5.13 5.57
N PRO A 122 6.85 -4.71 4.36
CA PRO A 122 7.19 -5.64 3.29
C PRO A 122 8.44 -6.50 3.60
N SER A 123 9.33 -6.02 4.47
CA SER A 123 10.51 -6.76 4.95
C SER A 123 10.16 -8.06 5.68
N ASP A 124 9.03 -8.11 6.40
CA ASP A 124 8.55 -9.32 7.09
C ASP A 124 8.16 -10.44 6.10
N HIS A 125 7.99 -10.08 4.83
CA HIS A 125 7.58 -10.97 3.75
C HIS A 125 8.72 -11.28 2.76
N VAL A 126 9.98 -10.96 3.11
CA VAL A 126 11.15 -11.13 2.24
C VAL A 126 11.27 -12.53 1.64
N ARG A 127 10.91 -13.59 2.39
CA ARG A 127 10.93 -14.98 1.89
C ARG A 127 10.02 -15.16 0.67
N HIS A 128 8.84 -14.55 0.69
CA HIS A 128 7.88 -14.64 -0.41
C HIS A 128 8.34 -13.84 -1.63
N LEU A 129 8.88 -12.64 -1.40
CA LEU A 129 9.40 -11.78 -2.47
C LEU A 129 10.65 -12.36 -3.14
N ARG A 130 11.56 -12.96 -2.36
CA ARG A 130 12.73 -13.69 -2.88
C ARG A 130 12.31 -14.82 -3.83
N ARG A 131 11.29 -15.59 -3.45
CA ARG A 131 10.75 -16.68 -4.28
C ARG A 131 10.11 -16.15 -5.56
N LEU A 132 9.33 -15.07 -5.45
CA LEU A 132 8.69 -14.44 -6.60
C LEU A 132 9.70 -13.97 -7.66
N GLN A 133 10.90 -13.56 -7.23
CA GLN A 133 11.98 -13.15 -8.12
C GLN A 133 12.96 -14.27 -8.49
N ASN A 134 12.60 -15.54 -8.30
CA ASN A 134 13.49 -16.68 -8.55
C ASN A 134 14.87 -16.54 -7.86
N HIS A 135 14.89 -15.93 -6.67
CA HIS A 135 16.11 -15.65 -5.91
C HIS A 135 17.15 -14.80 -6.67
N ARG A 136 16.70 -13.97 -7.62
CA ARG A 136 17.52 -13.01 -8.36
C ARG A 136 17.28 -11.57 -7.90
N CYS A 137 18.34 -10.78 -7.90
CA CYS A 137 18.32 -9.34 -7.68
C CYS A 137 17.50 -8.69 -8.79
N ALA A 138 16.45 -7.95 -8.44
CA ALA A 138 15.61 -7.30 -9.43
C ALA A 138 16.35 -6.22 -10.23
N ALA A 139 17.36 -5.59 -9.63
CA ALA A 139 18.13 -4.53 -10.28
C ALA A 139 19.24 -5.06 -11.20
N THR A 140 19.88 -6.18 -10.85
CA THR A 140 21.11 -6.64 -11.53
C THR A 140 21.02 -8.03 -12.15
N GLY A 141 19.96 -8.79 -11.89
CA GLY A 141 19.84 -10.19 -12.33
C GLY A 141 20.75 -11.19 -11.59
N ALA A 142 21.70 -10.71 -10.76
CA ALA A 142 22.59 -11.56 -9.97
C ALA A 142 21.81 -12.40 -8.93
N ARG A 143 22.45 -13.44 -8.37
CA ARG A 143 21.86 -14.19 -7.24
C ARG A 143 21.71 -13.28 -6.00
N LEU A 144 20.62 -13.46 -5.25
CA LEU A 144 20.39 -12.71 -4.03
C LEU A 144 21.31 -13.16 -2.89
N GLY A 145 22.01 -12.20 -2.29
CA GLY A 145 22.80 -12.37 -1.07
C GLY A 145 21.93 -12.56 0.17
N LYS A 146 22.55 -12.95 1.30
CA LYS A 146 21.86 -13.05 2.60
C LYS A 146 21.39 -11.69 3.10
N ASP A 147 22.13 -10.65 2.78
CA ASP A 147 21.93 -9.24 3.13
C ASP A 147 21.05 -8.48 2.12
N ALA A 148 20.46 -9.15 1.13
CA ALA A 148 19.57 -8.50 0.18
C ALA A 148 18.30 -7.94 0.87
N GLU A 149 17.94 -6.72 0.49
CA GLU A 149 16.92 -5.89 1.13
C GLU A 149 15.65 -5.82 0.29
N VAL A 150 14.51 -5.62 0.96
CA VAL A 150 13.23 -5.35 0.30
C VAL A 150 13.11 -3.84 0.09
N ASP A 151 12.74 -3.46 -1.12
CA ASP A 151 12.72 -2.08 -1.56
C ASP A 151 11.57 -1.83 -2.55
N HIS A 152 11.23 -0.57 -2.77
CA HIS A 152 10.21 -0.15 -3.73
C HIS A 152 10.86 0.24 -5.07
N ARG A 153 10.37 -0.24 -6.22
CA ARG A 153 10.86 0.15 -7.56
C ARG A 153 10.71 1.66 -7.78
N VAL A 154 9.50 2.16 -7.51
CA VAL A 154 9.17 3.58 -7.46
C VAL A 154 9.14 4.01 -5.99
N PRO A 155 9.98 4.97 -5.57
CA PRO A 155 10.01 5.43 -4.19
C PRO A 155 8.68 6.09 -3.80
N LEU A 156 8.12 5.68 -2.66
CA LEU A 156 6.80 6.15 -2.20
C LEU A 156 6.71 7.67 -2.04
N PHE A 157 7.81 8.36 -1.72
CA PHE A 157 7.82 9.83 -1.61
C PHE A 157 7.56 10.52 -2.96
N ARG A 158 7.93 9.89 -4.09
CA ARG A 158 7.63 10.43 -5.44
C ARG A 158 6.14 10.27 -5.74
N VAL A 159 5.60 9.08 -5.46
CA VAL A 159 4.18 8.75 -5.63
C VAL A 159 3.30 9.75 -4.88
N TRP A 160 3.66 10.05 -3.64
CA TRP A 160 2.95 11.02 -2.80
C TRP A 160 2.79 12.38 -3.48
N ARG A 161 3.89 12.96 -3.96
CA ARG A 161 3.87 14.28 -4.59
C ARG A 161 3.19 14.27 -5.95
N ASP A 162 3.45 13.24 -6.76
CA ASP A 162 2.98 13.20 -8.15
C ASP A 162 1.48 12.87 -8.22
N ALA A 163 0.96 12.06 -7.28
CA ALA A 163 -0.45 11.69 -7.27
C ALA A 163 -1.38 12.80 -6.79
N GLU A 164 -0.91 13.73 -5.96
CA GLU A 164 -1.68 14.92 -5.56
C GLU A 164 -2.06 15.78 -6.79
N GLY A 165 -1.26 15.76 -7.86
CA GLY A 165 -1.54 16.47 -9.12
C GLY A 165 -2.08 15.62 -10.27
N ALA A 166 -1.85 14.31 -10.27
CA ALA A 166 -2.08 13.45 -11.45
C ALA A 166 -3.48 12.78 -11.53
N GLY A 167 -4.41 13.06 -10.62
CA GLY A 167 -5.78 12.53 -10.69
C GLY A 167 -5.88 11.00 -10.66
N ARG A 168 -4.88 10.30 -10.10
CA ARG A 168 -4.84 8.83 -10.06
C ARG A 168 -5.95 8.28 -9.18
N THR A 169 -6.64 7.25 -9.67
CA THR A 169 -7.65 6.55 -8.87
C THR A 169 -6.99 5.82 -7.69
N TRP A 170 -7.69 5.76 -6.56
CA TRP A 170 -7.20 5.05 -5.37
C TRP A 170 -6.75 3.60 -5.65
N PRO A 171 -7.48 2.77 -6.42
CA PRO A 171 -7.03 1.42 -6.75
C PRO A 171 -5.70 1.40 -7.52
N ALA A 172 -5.47 2.37 -8.41
CA ALA A 172 -4.20 2.50 -9.12
C ALA A 172 -3.05 2.83 -8.16
N LEU A 173 -3.30 3.67 -7.15
CA LEU A 173 -2.30 4.04 -6.14
C LEU A 173 -1.81 2.83 -5.33
N LEU A 174 -2.68 1.86 -5.01
CA LEU A 174 -2.31 0.68 -4.25
C LEU A 174 -1.20 -0.16 -4.90
N THR A 175 -1.03 -0.06 -6.22
CA THR A 175 0.07 -0.71 -6.96
C THR A 175 1.44 -0.30 -6.41
N TYR A 176 1.58 0.91 -5.87
CA TYR A 176 2.84 1.42 -5.34
C TYR A 176 3.24 0.86 -3.98
N TRP A 177 2.29 0.37 -3.18
CA TRP A 177 2.60 -0.35 -1.94
C TRP A 177 2.60 -1.87 -2.13
N GLY A 178 1.91 -2.33 -3.17
CA GLY A 178 1.75 -3.73 -3.49
C GLY A 178 2.96 -4.36 -4.17
N VAL A 179 2.83 -5.67 -4.38
CA VAL A 179 3.83 -6.51 -5.06
C VAL A 179 4.37 -5.92 -6.38
N PRO A 180 3.56 -5.28 -7.25
CA PRO A 180 4.08 -4.72 -8.50
C PRO A 180 5.18 -3.67 -8.31
N ASN A 181 5.20 -2.98 -7.16
CA ASN A 181 6.24 -2.02 -6.83
C ASN A 181 7.27 -2.56 -5.82
N LEU A 182 7.07 -3.73 -5.23
CA LEU A 182 8.03 -4.32 -4.30
C LEU A 182 9.08 -5.17 -5.03
N GLN A 183 10.34 -5.01 -4.64
CA GLN A 183 11.46 -5.77 -5.14
C GLN A 183 12.43 -6.20 -4.04
N VAL A 184 13.21 -7.24 -4.29
CA VAL A 184 14.37 -7.61 -3.47
C VAL A 184 15.64 -7.35 -4.26
N ILE A 185 16.57 -6.60 -3.69
CA ILE A 185 17.81 -6.19 -4.35
C ILE A 185 19.01 -6.42 -3.43
N ASN A 186 20.16 -6.75 -4.00
CA ASN A 186 21.40 -6.89 -3.23
C ASN A 186 21.81 -5.55 -2.63
N ARG A 187 22.49 -5.60 -1.48
CA ARG A 187 22.89 -4.40 -0.72
C ARG A 187 23.66 -3.38 -1.56
N SER A 188 24.57 -3.82 -2.42
CA SER A 188 25.31 -2.92 -3.32
C SER A 188 24.38 -2.13 -4.25
N ALA A 189 23.43 -2.81 -4.90
CA ALA A 189 22.43 -2.18 -5.76
C ALA A 189 21.47 -1.28 -4.96
N HIS A 190 21.17 -1.63 -3.71
CA HIS A 190 20.36 -0.81 -2.82
C HIS A 190 21.06 0.50 -2.45
N VAL A 191 22.36 0.46 -2.15
CA VAL A 191 23.18 1.65 -1.85
C VAL A 191 23.21 2.59 -3.06
N GLU A 192 23.43 2.06 -4.25
CA GLU A 192 23.42 2.84 -5.49
C GLU A 192 22.06 3.53 -5.72
N LYS A 193 20.96 2.77 -5.61
CA LYS A 193 19.60 3.30 -5.72
C LYS A 193 19.32 4.38 -4.66
N CYS A 194 19.71 4.15 -3.41
CA CYS A 194 19.59 5.14 -2.34
C CYS A 194 20.36 6.43 -2.65
N GLY A 195 21.53 6.33 -3.28
CA GLY A 195 22.31 7.47 -3.76
C GLY A 195 21.55 8.29 -4.81
N VAL A 196 21.04 7.62 -5.84
CA VAL A 196 20.23 8.25 -6.91
C VAL A 196 18.98 8.93 -6.35
N GLU A 197 18.27 8.27 -5.44
CA GLU A 197 17.08 8.83 -4.79
C GLU A 197 17.39 10.04 -3.92
N SER A 198 18.51 10.01 -3.19
CA SER A 198 18.94 11.12 -2.34
C SER A 198 19.30 12.34 -3.18
N ALA A 199 20.01 12.14 -4.30
CA ALA A 199 20.29 13.20 -5.26
C ALA A 199 19.00 13.78 -5.85
N ALA A 200 18.02 12.94 -6.21
CA ALA A 200 16.72 13.39 -6.68
C ALA A 200 15.99 14.22 -5.62
N ARG A 201 15.95 13.77 -4.35
CA ARG A 201 15.37 14.56 -3.24
C ARG A 201 16.07 15.91 -3.06
N ALA A 202 17.39 15.96 -3.20
CA ALA A 202 18.15 17.21 -3.08
C ALA A 202 17.80 18.21 -4.19
N ARG A 203 17.76 17.77 -5.45
CA ARG A 203 17.36 18.61 -6.60
C ARG A 203 15.95 19.17 -6.42
N LEU A 204 15.03 18.36 -5.92
CA LEU A 204 13.65 18.80 -5.66
C LEU A 204 13.56 19.83 -4.53
N ARG A 205 14.34 19.67 -3.45
CA ARG A 205 14.40 20.69 -2.39
C ARG A 205 14.99 22.01 -2.90
N GLN A 206 15.98 21.94 -3.79
CA GLN A 206 16.56 23.14 -4.42
C GLN A 206 15.54 23.85 -5.31
N ALA A 207 14.84 23.12 -6.19
CA ALA A 207 13.80 23.69 -7.04
C ALA A 207 12.68 24.39 -6.22
N ALA A 208 12.17 23.72 -5.18
CA ALA A 208 11.16 24.30 -4.29
C ALA A 208 11.68 25.53 -3.50
N ALA A 209 12.97 25.59 -3.18
CA ALA A 209 13.58 26.78 -2.58
C ALA A 209 13.66 27.94 -3.57
N THR A 210 14.05 27.67 -4.82
CA THR A 210 14.09 28.67 -5.90
C THR A 210 12.70 29.25 -6.17
N GLU A 211 11.67 28.41 -6.28
CA GLU A 211 10.28 28.86 -6.49
C GLU A 211 9.77 29.74 -5.34
N ARG A 212 10.04 29.37 -4.08
CA ARG A 212 9.67 30.20 -2.92
C ARG A 212 10.39 31.56 -2.93
N ASN A 213 11.68 31.58 -3.27
CA ASN A 213 12.44 32.82 -3.36
C ASN A 213 11.91 33.71 -4.49
N ALA A 214 11.59 33.15 -5.65
CA ALA A 214 11.00 33.87 -6.78
C ALA A 214 9.60 34.44 -6.44
N GLY A 215 8.74 33.65 -5.78
CA GLY A 215 7.42 34.10 -5.31
C GLY A 215 7.50 35.21 -4.24
N GLY A 216 8.46 35.13 -3.33
CA GLY A 216 8.72 36.19 -2.34
C GLY A 216 9.20 37.50 -2.98
N LEU A 217 10.09 37.40 -3.98
CA LEU A 217 10.55 38.55 -4.78
C LEU A 217 9.41 39.19 -5.59
N ALA A 218 8.51 38.39 -6.18
CA ALA A 218 7.34 38.90 -6.89
C ALA A 218 6.34 39.60 -5.95
N ALA A 219 6.05 39.01 -4.77
CA ALA A 219 5.16 39.61 -3.79
C ALA A 219 5.70 40.92 -3.21
N THR A 220 7.01 40.98 -2.94
CA THR A 220 7.68 42.21 -2.46
C THR A 220 7.72 43.31 -3.52
N ARG A 221 7.83 42.95 -4.80
CA ARG A 221 7.72 43.92 -5.91
C ARG A 221 6.30 44.46 -6.06
N ALA A 222 5.28 43.59 -6.01
CA ALA A 222 3.87 44.02 -6.07
C ALA A 222 3.49 44.96 -4.91
N LEU A 223 4.04 44.75 -3.70
CA LEU A 223 3.86 45.64 -2.56
C LEU A 223 4.53 47.02 -2.75
N ARG A 224 5.66 47.08 -3.45
CA ARG A 224 6.34 48.36 -3.77
C ARG A 224 5.63 49.15 -4.85
N ASP A 225 5.01 48.47 -5.81
CA ASP A 225 4.28 49.11 -6.92
C ASP A 225 2.84 49.53 -6.52
N SER A 226 2.42 49.26 -5.28
CA SER A 226 1.09 49.61 -4.72
C SER A 226 1.12 50.76 -3.70
N CYS A 227 2.27 51.41 -3.50
CA CYS A 227 2.46 52.62 -2.70
C CYS A 227 2.87 53.79 -3.60
#